data_AF-A0A6J8BYJ0-F1
#
_entry.id   AF-A0A6J8BYJ0-F1
#
_cell.length_a   1.000
_cell.length_b   1.000
_cell.length_c   1.000
_cell.angle_alpha   90.00
_cell.angle_beta   90.00
_cell.angle_gamma   90.00
#
_symmetry.space_group_name_H-M   'P 1'
#
loop_
_entity.id
_entity.type
_entity.pdbx_description
1 polymer ?
#
loop_
_entity_poly.entity_id
_entity_poly.type
_entity_poly.pdbx_seq_one_letter_code
_entity_poly.pdbx_strand_id
1 'polypeptide(L)'
;MLNVYNKASRQNPKTKKESKESVINGTIIVLAELIEYIDGSWSGTVFKLADLSKLYSKRLEQLGVVMEGKSYTTHLTNRILVFIPDLQDHKQVRDVLLIFNEDVGEALKQTTSYSHDDEGIIIAKSAKIIRRDMLDTKYSFTGTFNDKCQQESFPQR
;
A
#
# COMPACT_ATOMS: atom_id res chain seq x y z
N MET A 1 42.21 55.03 -22.31
CA MET A 1 41.97 54.29 -21.05
C MET A 1 40.48 54.35 -20.73
N LEU A 2 39.76 53.23 -20.87
CA LEU A 2 38.36 53.09 -20.48
C LEU A 2 38.27 52.04 -19.39
N ASN A 3 37.96 52.50 -18.18
CA ASN A 3 37.91 51.73 -16.95
C ASN A 3 36.58 50.96 -16.91
N VAL A 4 36.62 49.66 -17.20
CA VAL A 4 35.45 48.77 -17.14
C VAL A 4 35.23 48.39 -15.67
N TYR A 5 34.34 49.11 -14.99
CA TYR A 5 33.98 48.83 -13.60
C TYR A 5 33.21 47.50 -13.53
N ASN A 6 33.88 46.50 -12.96
CA ASN A 6 33.35 45.20 -12.62
C ASN A 6 32.17 45.34 -11.64
N LYS A 7 30.94 45.13 -12.13
CA LYS A 7 29.77 44.89 -11.28
C LYS A 7 29.74 43.40 -10.94
N ALA A 8 30.61 42.99 -10.02
CA ALA A 8 30.53 41.69 -9.39
C ALA A 8 29.23 41.63 -8.57
N SER A 9 28.18 41.11 -9.20
CA SER A 9 26.96 40.68 -8.54
C SER A 9 27.35 39.66 -7.47
N ARG A 10 27.25 40.06 -6.19
CA ARG A 10 27.35 39.14 -5.05
C ARG A 10 26.17 38.18 -5.13
N GLN A 11 26.33 37.06 -5.84
CA GLN A 11 25.46 35.92 -5.64
C GLN A 11 25.70 35.42 -4.21
N ASN A 12 24.75 35.71 -3.32
CA ASN A 12 24.74 35.20 -1.95
C ASN A 12 24.74 33.66 -2.00
N PRO A 13 25.75 32.95 -1.44
CA PRO A 13 25.71 31.50 -1.29
C PRO A 13 24.72 31.01 -0.21
N LYS A 14 24.03 31.92 0.49
CA LYS A 14 23.15 31.60 1.62
C LYS A 14 21.86 30.87 1.22
N THR A 15 21.25 31.24 0.10
CA THR A 15 19.92 30.73 -0.31
C THR A 15 19.93 29.27 -0.78
N LYS A 16 21.05 28.76 -1.28
CA LYS A 16 21.17 27.36 -1.76
C LYS A 16 21.49 26.36 -0.64
N LYS A 17 21.92 26.85 0.53
CA LYS A 17 22.33 26.01 1.66
C LYS A 17 21.15 25.72 2.57
N GLU A 18 20.36 26.75 2.90
CA GLU A 18 19.11 26.63 3.66
C GLU A 18 18.08 25.73 2.99
N SER A 19 17.94 25.80 1.66
CA SER A 19 17.00 24.95 0.92
C SER A 19 17.42 23.46 0.90
N LYS A 20 18.71 23.17 0.94
CA LYS A 20 19.20 21.79 1.03
C LYS A 20 19.05 21.23 2.44
N GLU A 21 19.31 22.05 3.44
CA GLU A 21 19.18 21.68 4.84
C GLU A 21 17.71 21.39 5.22
N SER A 22 16.76 22.19 4.73
CA SER A 22 15.32 21.93 4.93
C SER A 22 14.86 20.64 4.24
N VAL A 23 15.35 20.35 3.03
CA VAL A 23 15.08 19.09 2.33
C VAL A 23 15.66 17.89 3.09
N ILE A 24 16.91 17.98 3.55
CA ILE A 24 17.56 16.92 4.33
C ILE A 24 16.76 16.65 5.61
N ASN A 25 16.45 17.69 6.38
CA ASN A 25 15.69 17.57 7.62
C ASN A 25 14.31 16.95 7.39
N GLY A 26 13.60 17.41 6.35
CA GLY A 26 12.30 16.82 5.96
C GLY A 26 12.41 15.34 5.59
N THR A 27 13.44 14.94 4.84
CA THR A 27 13.64 13.51 4.49
C THR A 27 14.01 12.63 5.67
N ILE A 28 14.65 13.18 6.70
CA ILE A 28 14.97 12.45 7.93
C ILE A 28 13.71 12.25 8.77
N ILE A 29 12.89 13.29 8.92
CA ILE A 29 11.62 13.23 9.67
C ILE A 29 10.69 12.18 9.06
N VAL A 30 10.47 12.26 7.74
CA VAL A 30 9.58 11.29 7.06
C VAL A 30 10.13 9.87 7.12
N LEU A 31 11.46 9.69 7.07
CA LEU A 31 12.04 8.37 7.23
C LEU A 31 11.82 7.84 8.66
N ALA A 32 12.00 8.67 9.68
CA ALA A 32 11.77 8.28 11.07
C ALA A 32 10.30 7.86 11.30
N GLU A 33 9.35 8.62 10.79
CA GLU A 33 7.91 8.25 10.83
C GLU A 33 7.63 6.91 10.12
N LEU A 34 8.29 6.68 8.98
CA LEU A 34 8.13 5.43 8.24
C LEU A 34 8.72 4.24 9.00
N ILE A 35 9.86 4.42 9.66
CA ILE A 35 10.49 3.41 10.50
C ILE A 35 9.58 3.09 11.69
N GLU A 36 9.09 4.11 12.40
CA GLU A 36 8.16 3.94 13.52
C GLU A 36 6.88 3.20 13.10
N TYR A 37 6.36 3.50 11.91
CA TYR A 37 5.21 2.77 11.36
C TYR A 37 5.50 1.29 11.10
N ILE A 38 6.68 0.96 10.58
CA ILE A 38 7.08 -0.44 10.32
C ILE A 38 7.35 -1.17 11.63
N ASP A 39 8.07 -0.54 12.56
CA ASP A 39 8.45 -1.10 13.85
C ASP A 39 7.23 -1.30 14.77
N GLY A 40 6.25 -0.40 14.71
CA GLY A 40 4.97 -0.52 15.43
C GLY A 40 3.96 -1.48 14.79
N SER A 41 4.32 -2.17 13.71
CA SER A 41 3.42 -3.12 13.05
C SER A 41 3.39 -4.47 13.75
N TRP A 42 2.40 -5.30 13.41
CA TRP A 42 2.25 -6.62 14.02
C TRP A 42 3.26 -7.60 13.41
N SER A 43 3.77 -8.53 14.22
CA SER A 43 4.55 -9.66 13.74
C SER A 43 3.76 -10.44 12.68
N GLY A 44 4.35 -10.64 11.50
CA GLY A 44 3.71 -11.22 10.32
C GLY A 44 3.29 -10.22 9.24
N THR A 45 3.43 -8.91 9.48
CA THR A 45 3.08 -7.89 8.47
C THR A 45 4.05 -7.94 7.29
N VAL A 46 3.50 -8.04 6.08
CA VAL A 46 4.26 -7.99 4.82
C VAL A 46 4.12 -6.62 4.18
N PHE A 47 5.24 -5.91 3.99
CA PHE A 47 5.24 -4.60 3.37
C PHE A 47 5.66 -4.67 1.92
N LYS A 48 4.87 -4.09 1.02
CA LYS A 48 5.30 -3.86 -0.37
C LYS A 48 6.16 -2.60 -0.43
N LEU A 49 7.37 -2.72 -0.98
CA LEU A 49 8.27 -1.58 -1.16
C LEU A 49 7.63 -0.46 -2.00
N ALA A 50 6.82 -0.82 -3.00
CA ALA A 50 6.11 0.14 -3.83
C ALA A 50 5.15 1.00 -3.00
N ASP A 51 4.49 0.42 -1.99
CA ASP A 51 3.53 1.13 -1.15
C ASP A 51 4.24 1.96 -0.08
N LEU A 52 5.31 1.45 0.52
CA LEU A 52 6.18 2.25 1.39
C LEU A 52 6.78 3.45 0.65
N SER A 53 7.20 3.26 -0.61
CA SER A 53 7.70 4.35 -1.44
C SER A 53 6.63 5.41 -1.74
N LYS A 54 5.37 5.01 -1.94
CA LYS A 54 4.25 5.95 -2.12
C LYS A 54 3.96 6.70 -0.82
N LEU A 55 3.92 6.01 0.32
CA LEU A 55 3.72 6.62 1.63
C LEU A 55 4.81 7.65 1.93
N TYR A 56 6.07 7.27 1.72
CA TYR A 56 7.22 8.16 1.88
C TYR A 56 7.12 9.41 0.98
N SER A 57 6.81 9.22 -0.31
CA SER A 57 6.69 10.34 -1.26
C SER A 57 5.53 11.28 -0.89
N LYS A 58 4.38 10.72 -0.52
CA LYS A 58 3.19 11.47 -0.08
C LYS A 58 3.48 12.30 1.18
N ARG A 59 4.22 11.74 2.14
CA ARG A 59 4.60 12.45 3.37
C ARG A 59 5.59 13.59 3.09
N LEU A 60 6.54 13.38 2.18
CA LEU A 60 7.44 14.46 1.74
C LEU A 60 6.67 15.61 1.09
N GLU A 61 5.70 15.31 0.23
CA GLU A 61 4.82 16.33 -0.37
C GLU A 61 4.03 17.12 0.69
N GLN A 62 3.50 16.43 1.72
CA GLN A 62 2.78 17.08 2.83
C GLN A 62 3.67 18.04 3.65
N LEU A 63 4.96 17.74 3.77
CA LEU A 63 5.92 18.63 4.42
C LEU A 63 6.51 19.71 3.49
N GLY A 64 6.00 19.82 2.26
CA GLY A 64 6.48 20.78 1.27
C GLY A 64 7.89 20.47 0.72
N VAL A 65 8.37 19.24 0.90
CA VAL A 65 9.67 18.79 0.43
C VAL A 65 9.54 18.35 -1.03
N VAL A 66 10.00 19.18 -1.96
CA VAL A 66 10.04 18.85 -3.38
C VAL A 66 11.33 18.07 -3.66
N MET A 67 11.19 16.78 -3.98
CA MET A 67 12.31 15.95 -4.45
C MET A 67 12.44 16.05 -5.97
N GLU A 68 13.56 16.60 -6.43
CA GLU A 68 13.92 16.55 -7.85
C GLU A 68 14.34 15.11 -8.22
N GLY A 69 13.39 14.30 -8.70
CA GLY A 69 13.66 12.99 -9.27
C GLY A 69 12.72 11.88 -8.82
N LYS A 70 12.71 10.77 -9.58
CA LYS A 70 11.98 9.55 -9.23
C LYS A 70 12.51 9.05 -7.89
N SER A 71 11.60 8.81 -6.94
CA SER A 71 11.90 8.24 -5.62
C SER A 71 12.84 7.04 -5.79
N TYR A 72 14.06 7.17 -5.25
CA TYR A 72 15.08 6.13 -5.30
C TYR A 72 14.65 4.98 -4.38
N THR A 73 13.74 4.11 -4.85
CA THR A 73 13.19 2.97 -4.13
C THR A 73 14.29 2.09 -3.54
N THR A 74 15.38 1.86 -4.28
CA THR A 74 16.56 1.12 -3.79
C THR A 74 17.24 1.81 -2.61
N HIS A 75 17.37 3.14 -2.66
CA HIS A 75 18.00 3.90 -1.58
C HIS A 75 17.11 3.95 -0.33
N LEU A 76 15.80 4.09 -0.50
CA LEU A 76 14.83 4.01 0.59
C LEU A 76 14.86 2.63 1.26
N THR A 77 14.89 1.56 0.47
CA THR A 77 15.00 0.18 0.96
C THR A 77 16.25 0.00 1.81
N ASN A 78 17.41 0.38 1.28
CA ASN A 78 18.68 0.25 2.01
C ASN A 78 18.68 1.02 3.34
N ARG A 79 18.09 2.22 3.36
CA ARG A 79 17.99 2.99 4.61
C ARG A 79 17.10 2.28 5.62
N ILE A 80 15.93 1.79 5.20
CA ILE A 80 15.01 1.07 6.10
C ILE A 80 15.70 -0.17 6.68
N LEU A 81 16.35 -0.99 5.85
CA LEU A 81 17.05 -2.21 6.29
C LEU A 81 18.22 -1.92 7.26
N VAL A 82 18.86 -0.76 7.15
CA VAL A 82 19.91 -0.36 8.11
C VAL A 82 19.32 -0.03 9.49
N PHE A 83 18.13 0.56 9.53
CA PHE A 83 17.48 0.94 10.80
C PHE A 83 16.73 -0.22 11.45
N ILE A 84 16.22 -1.17 10.65
CA ILE A 84 15.49 -2.35 11.13
C ILE A 84 16.23 -3.60 10.65
N PRO A 85 17.25 -4.07 11.39
CA PRO A 85 18.10 -5.19 10.95
C PRO A 85 17.37 -6.53 10.88
N ASP A 86 16.25 -6.66 11.60
CA ASP A 86 15.40 -7.86 11.59
C ASP A 86 14.49 -7.94 10.37
N LEU A 87 14.40 -6.86 9.57
CA LEU A 87 13.65 -6.82 8.33
C LEU A 87 14.52 -7.33 7.16
N GLN A 88 13.96 -8.12 6.25
CA GLN A 88 14.61 -8.60 5.03
C GLN A 88 13.82 -8.27 3.78
N ASP A 89 14.54 -8.06 2.66
CA ASP A 89 13.94 -7.88 1.34
C ASP A 89 13.79 -9.21 0.58
N HIS A 90 12.57 -9.49 0.16
CA HIS A 90 12.24 -10.64 -0.67
C HIS A 90 11.76 -10.17 -2.05
N LYS A 91 12.53 -10.52 -3.09
CA LYS A 91 12.19 -10.19 -4.47
C LYS A 91 11.22 -11.21 -5.04
N GLN A 92 10.00 -10.78 -5.35
CA GLN A 92 9.00 -11.56 -6.09
C GLN A 92 8.75 -10.92 -7.45
N VAL A 93 9.39 -11.43 -8.51
CA VAL A 93 9.18 -11.09 -9.94
C VAL A 93 9.08 -9.57 -10.27
N ARG A 94 7.97 -8.91 -9.90
CA ARG A 94 7.70 -7.48 -10.12
C ARG A 94 7.77 -6.64 -8.85
N ASP A 95 7.62 -7.24 -7.67
CA ASP A 95 7.54 -6.57 -6.38
C ASP A 95 8.73 -6.95 -5.47
N VAL A 96 9.07 -6.02 -4.59
CA VAL A 96 9.99 -6.25 -3.47
C VAL A 96 9.16 -6.18 -2.19
N LEU A 97 9.17 -7.26 -1.43
CA LEU A 97 8.49 -7.37 -0.14
C LEU A 97 9.51 -7.17 0.98
N LEU A 98 9.12 -6.49 2.05
CA LEU A 98 9.88 -6.40 3.29
C LEU A 98 9.13 -7.16 4.38
N ILE A 99 9.82 -8.10 5.02
CA ILE A 99 9.24 -9.04 6.00
C ILE A 99 10.25 -9.22 7.14
N PHE A 100 9.78 -9.35 8.37
CA PHE A 100 10.63 -9.66 9.52
C PHE A 100 11.14 -11.12 9.44
N ASN A 101 12.40 -11.33 9.80
CA ASN A 101 13.08 -12.63 9.72
C ASN A 101 12.40 -13.73 10.51
N GLU A 102 11.92 -13.39 11.69
CA GLU A 102 11.18 -14.30 12.57
C GLU A 102 9.84 -14.73 11.95
N ASP A 103 9.28 -13.90 11.07
CA ASP A 103 7.93 -14.05 10.54
C ASP A 103 7.89 -14.55 9.09
N VAL A 104 9.03 -14.77 8.43
CA VAL A 104 9.06 -15.20 7.02
C VAL A 104 8.22 -16.47 6.83
N GLY A 105 8.29 -17.42 7.77
CA GLY A 105 7.50 -18.64 7.73
C GLY A 105 6.00 -18.41 7.89
N GLU A 106 5.60 -17.50 8.78
CA GLU A 106 4.20 -17.15 9.02
C GLU A 106 3.61 -16.31 7.87
N ALA A 107 4.36 -15.34 7.36
CA ALA A 107 4.01 -14.55 6.18
C ALA A 107 3.85 -15.45 4.93
N LEU A 108 4.76 -16.40 4.73
CA LEU A 108 4.62 -17.40 3.66
C LEU A 108 3.37 -18.26 3.87
N LYS A 109 3.13 -18.73 5.10
CA LYS A 109 1.93 -19.49 5.46
C LYS A 109 0.66 -18.70 5.15
N GLN A 110 0.56 -17.44 5.58
CA GLN A 110 -0.57 -16.55 5.33
C GLN A 110 -0.82 -16.35 3.83
N THR A 111 0.25 -16.18 3.05
CA THR A 111 0.18 -16.02 1.59
C THR A 111 -0.29 -17.30 0.90
N THR A 112 0.11 -18.47 1.41
CA THR A 112 -0.36 -19.78 0.92
C THR A 112 -1.76 -20.16 1.42
N SER A 113 -2.18 -19.66 2.59
CA SER A 113 -3.48 -19.96 3.19
C SER A 113 -4.60 -19.09 2.64
N TYR A 114 -4.32 -17.91 2.09
CA TYR A 114 -5.28 -17.19 1.24
C TYR A 114 -5.43 -17.87 -0.14
N SER A 115 -5.72 -19.18 -0.15
CA SER A 115 -6.14 -19.85 -1.38
C SER A 115 -7.61 -19.51 -1.63
N HIS A 116 -7.99 -19.39 -2.90
CA HIS A 116 -9.39 -19.25 -3.29
C HIS A 116 -10.29 -20.37 -2.75
N ASP A 117 -9.70 -21.48 -2.28
CA ASP A 117 -10.43 -22.59 -1.68
C ASP A 117 -11.03 -22.20 -0.32
N ASP A 118 -10.37 -21.35 0.47
CA ASP A 118 -10.90 -20.88 1.76
C ASP A 118 -12.16 -20.03 1.57
N GLU A 119 -12.15 -19.15 0.57
CA GLU A 119 -13.33 -18.38 0.16
C GLU A 119 -14.43 -19.30 -0.39
N GLY A 120 -14.06 -20.30 -1.20
CA GLY A 120 -14.97 -21.33 -1.70
C GLY A 120 -15.64 -22.13 -0.58
N ILE A 121 -14.90 -22.48 0.48
CA ILE A 121 -15.41 -23.18 1.66
C ILE A 121 -16.39 -22.30 2.44
N ILE A 122 -16.07 -21.01 2.62
CA ILE A 122 -16.97 -20.06 3.30
C ILE A 122 -18.27 -19.91 2.50
N ILE A 123 -18.19 -19.72 1.19
CA ILE A 123 -19.37 -19.62 0.31
C ILE A 123 -20.20 -20.89 0.37
N ALA A 124 -19.57 -22.07 0.30
CA ALA A 124 -20.25 -23.36 0.38
C ALA A 124 -20.98 -23.55 1.72
N LYS A 125 -20.35 -23.16 2.83
CA LYS A 125 -20.95 -23.19 4.18
C LYS A 125 -22.13 -22.24 4.28
N SER A 126 -21.98 -20.99 3.82
CA SER A 126 -23.05 -19.99 3.80
C SER A 126 -24.25 -20.45 2.98
N ALA A 127 -24.00 -20.96 1.76
CA ALA A 127 -25.05 -21.48 0.90
C ALA A 127 -25.76 -22.71 1.51
N LYS A 128 -25.04 -23.56 2.26
CA LYS A 128 -25.63 -24.70 2.98
C LYS A 128 -26.55 -24.24 4.12
N ILE A 129 -26.15 -23.21 4.87
CA ILE A 129 -26.97 -22.62 5.94
C ILE A 129 -28.25 -22.03 5.34
N ILE A 130 -28.12 -21.20 4.29
CA ILE A 130 -29.27 -20.59 3.61
C ILE A 130 -30.22 -21.66 3.06
N ARG A 131 -29.70 -22.69 2.38
CA ARG A 131 -30.55 -23.78 1.87
C ARG A 131 -31.28 -24.53 2.98
N ARG A 132 -30.60 -24.80 4.10
CA ARG A 132 -31.23 -25.44 5.26
C ARG A 132 -32.37 -24.57 5.79
N ASP A 133 -32.10 -23.29 6.00
CA ASP A 133 -33.09 -22.34 6.50
C ASP A 133 -34.28 -22.21 5.54
N MET A 134 -34.04 -22.11 4.23
CA MET A 134 -35.08 -22.09 3.21
C MET A 134 -35.93 -23.36 3.15
N LEU A 135 -35.34 -24.53 3.43
CA LEU A 135 -36.04 -25.83 3.41
C LEU A 135 -36.78 -26.13 4.72
N ASP A 136 -36.22 -25.69 5.86
CA ASP A 136 -36.84 -25.86 7.17
C ASP A 136 -37.98 -24.84 7.40
N THR A 137 -37.93 -23.69 6.72
CA THR A 137 -39.02 -22.72 6.75
C THR A 137 -40.15 -23.19 5.83
N LYS A 138 -41.35 -23.47 6.39
CA LYS A 138 -42.57 -23.75 5.62
C LYS A 138 -43.06 -22.49 4.89
N TYR A 139 -42.36 -22.05 3.86
CA TYR A 139 -42.84 -21.01 2.95
C TYR A 139 -43.81 -21.63 1.94
N SER A 140 -45.11 -21.43 2.17
CA SER A 140 -46.13 -21.65 1.16
C SER A 140 -46.34 -20.35 0.39
N PHE A 141 -46.10 -20.37 -0.93
CA PHE A 141 -46.52 -19.26 -1.78
C PHE A 141 -48.05 -19.19 -1.78
N THR A 142 -48.61 -18.16 -1.12
CA THR A 142 -50.06 -17.89 -1.08
C THR A 142 -50.49 -16.85 -2.10
N GLY A 143 -49.56 -16.37 -2.93
CA GLY A 143 -49.85 -15.45 -4.02
C GLY A 143 -50.47 -16.17 -5.20
N THR A 144 -51.02 -15.39 -6.13
CA THR A 144 -51.35 -15.84 -7.47
C THR A 144 -50.38 -15.20 -8.45
N PHE A 145 -50.00 -15.93 -9.49
CA PHE A 145 -49.28 -15.33 -10.60
C PHE A 145 -50.25 -14.55 -11.49
N ASN A 146 -49.78 -13.46 -12.07
CA ASN A 146 -50.54 -12.74 -13.09
C ASN A 146 -50.70 -13.62 -14.34
N ASP A 147 -51.86 -13.54 -15.02
CA ASP A 147 -52.21 -14.35 -16.19
C ASP A 147 -51.18 -14.25 -17.33
N LYS A 148 -50.43 -13.15 -17.40
CA LYS A 148 -49.41 -12.90 -18.43
C LYS A 148 -47.98 -13.12 -17.95
N CYS A 149 -47.75 -13.59 -16.72
CA CYS A 149 -46.41 -13.71 -16.14
C CYS A 149 -45.46 -14.57 -16.99
N GLN A 150 -45.97 -15.61 -17.65
CA GLN A 150 -45.19 -16.48 -18.53
C GLN A 150 -44.82 -15.80 -19.86
N GLN A 151 -45.65 -14.89 -20.35
CA GLN A 151 -45.41 -14.16 -21.61
C GLN A 151 -44.44 -12.99 -21.38
N GLU A 152 -44.49 -12.37 -20.21
CA GLU A 152 -43.65 -11.24 -19.81
C GLU A 152 -42.26 -11.66 -19.29
N SER A 153 -42.06 -12.95 -19.00
CA SER A 153 -40.76 -13.47 -18.52
C SER A 153 -39.75 -13.73 -19.64
N PHE A 154 -40.18 -13.67 -20.90
CA PHE A 154 -39.28 -13.66 -22.04
C PHE A 154 -39.00 -12.20 -22.47
N PRO A 155 -37.74 -11.87 -22.81
CA PRO A 155 -37.43 -10.57 -23.41
C PRO A 155 -38.27 -10.40 -24.68
N GLN A 156 -39.09 -9.35 -24.73
CA GLN A 156 -39.84 -9.05 -25.94
C GLN A 156 -38.86 -8.57 -27.03
N ARG A 157 -38.99 -9.16 -28.22
CA ARG A 157 -38.19 -8.81 -29.40
C ARG A 157 -38.50 -7.42 -29.92
#